data_AF-D8SMV8-F1
#
_entry.id   AF-D8SMV8-F1
#
_cell.length_a   1.000
_cell.length_b   1.000
_cell.length_c   1.000
_cell.angle_alpha   90.00
_cell.angle_beta   90.00
_cell.angle_gamma   90.00
#
_symmetry.space_group_name_H-M   'P 1'
#
loop_
_entity.id
_entity.type
_entity.pdbx_description
1 polymer ?
#
loop_
_entity_poly.entity_id
_entity_poly.type
_entity_poly.pdbx_seq_one_letter_code
_entity_poly.pdbx_strand_id
1 'polypeptide(L)'
;MSGTAYQGSSHQCDVITSGYFVGVSSAQEVFEPDCCSFQGSFQKLDLRTGEVLWRTSMLPEGSGFTGAAVWGSSPPIEKRRRLIYIATGNLYTAPREVEECEAARATNTTGRNPDDPFHHESVVALDLDSGEICWAARLGELDVWR
;
A
#
# COMPACT_ATOMS: atom_id res chain seq x y z
N MET A 1 -1.56 -58.31 18.33
CA MET A 1 -2.42 -57.15 18.01
C MET A 1 -1.55 -56.17 17.24
N SER A 2 -1.86 -55.98 15.95
CA SER A 2 -1.10 -55.15 15.02
C SER A 2 -1.42 -53.68 15.27
N GLY A 3 -0.43 -52.86 15.59
CA GLY A 3 -0.57 -51.41 15.65
C GLY A 3 -0.24 -50.80 14.29
N THR A 4 -1.22 -50.26 13.59
CA THR A 4 -1.01 -49.44 12.39
C THR A 4 -0.40 -48.10 12.80
N ALA A 5 0.82 -47.82 12.32
CA ALA A 5 1.42 -46.49 12.44
C ALA A 5 0.62 -45.49 11.61
N TYR A 6 0.25 -44.36 12.24
CA TYR A 6 -0.43 -43.25 11.58
C TYR A 6 0.57 -42.58 10.63
N GLN A 7 0.38 -42.72 9.32
CA GLN A 7 1.10 -41.92 8.32
C GLN A 7 0.50 -40.52 8.32
N GLY A 8 1.06 -39.62 9.11
CA GLY A 8 0.77 -38.19 9.01
C GLY A 8 1.25 -37.67 7.66
N SER A 9 0.33 -37.18 6.83
CA SER A 9 0.68 -36.39 5.66
C SER A 9 1.48 -35.18 6.12
N SER A 10 2.74 -35.08 5.71
CA SER A 10 3.54 -33.88 5.89
C SER A 10 2.90 -32.76 5.08
N HIS A 11 1.99 -32.00 5.70
CA HIS A 11 1.66 -30.69 5.21
C HIS A 11 2.95 -29.88 5.34
N GLN A 12 3.59 -29.62 4.21
CA GLN A 12 4.64 -28.62 4.14
C GLN A 12 4.03 -27.34 4.70
N CYS A 13 4.44 -26.94 5.90
CA CYS A 13 4.09 -25.62 6.41
C CYS A 13 4.66 -24.63 5.40
N ASP A 14 3.80 -23.95 4.65
CA ASP A 14 4.23 -22.81 3.84
C ASP A 14 4.94 -21.84 4.79
N VAL A 15 6.27 -21.77 4.68
CA VAL A 15 7.08 -20.88 5.50
C VAL A 15 6.77 -19.48 5.00
N ILE A 16 5.86 -18.79 5.69
CA ILE A 16 5.81 -17.34 5.62
C ILE A 16 7.06 -16.87 6.34
N THR A 17 7.93 -16.16 5.63
CA THR A 17 9.04 -15.43 6.25
C THR A 17 8.43 -14.44 7.23
N SER A 18 8.56 -14.75 8.54
CA SER A 18 8.06 -13.91 9.62
C SER A 18 8.62 -12.49 9.48
N GLY A 19 7.77 -11.48 9.64
CA GLY A 19 8.16 -10.08 9.56
C GLY A 19 7.14 -9.19 10.26
N TYR A 20 7.57 -8.00 10.67
CA TYR A 20 6.66 -6.97 11.17
C TYR A 20 6.27 -6.05 10.03
N PHE A 21 4.97 -5.82 9.85
CA PHE A 21 4.44 -5.02 8.74
C PHE A 21 3.94 -3.68 9.27
N VAL A 22 4.36 -2.58 8.65
CA VAL A 22 4.05 -1.24 9.16
C VAL A 22 3.90 -0.24 8.03
N GLY A 23 2.84 0.56 8.12
CA GLY A 23 2.63 1.73 7.29
C GLY A 23 3.36 2.96 7.84
N VAL A 24 3.71 3.87 6.94
CA VAL A 24 4.29 5.16 7.27
C VAL A 24 3.27 6.23 6.92
N SER A 25 3.00 7.10 7.89
CA SER A 25 2.17 8.29 7.75
C SER A 25 2.94 9.54 8.17
N SER A 26 2.35 10.70 7.90
CA SER A 26 2.89 12.00 8.30
C SER A 26 1.77 12.90 8.77
N ALA A 27 2.10 13.84 9.66
CA ALA A 27 1.20 14.92 10.05
C ALA A 27 1.30 16.14 9.10
N GLN A 28 2.10 16.04 8.03
CA GLN A 28 2.31 17.11 7.05
C GLN A 28 0.98 17.64 6.50
N GLU A 29 0.00 16.76 6.29
CA GLU A 29 -1.35 17.11 5.86
C GLU A 29 -1.97 18.27 6.64
N VAL A 30 -1.78 18.26 7.96
CA VAL A 30 -2.44 19.19 8.89
C VAL A 30 -1.58 20.43 9.15
N PHE A 31 -0.27 20.26 9.21
CA PHE A 31 0.62 21.31 9.71
C PHE A 31 1.33 22.09 8.61
N GLU A 32 1.76 21.44 7.52
CA GLU A 32 2.61 22.07 6.50
C GLU A 32 2.44 21.40 5.12
N PRO A 33 1.25 21.45 4.48
CA PRO A 33 0.99 20.74 3.23
C PRO A 33 1.96 21.12 2.10
N ASP A 34 2.41 22.38 2.06
CA ASP A 34 3.27 22.92 1.00
C ASP A 34 4.78 22.75 1.24
N CYS A 35 5.24 22.29 2.41
CA CYS A 35 6.67 22.39 2.77
C CYS A 35 7.56 21.26 2.28
N CYS A 36 6.98 20.08 2.07
CA CYS A 36 7.74 18.86 2.21
C CYS A 36 7.25 17.79 1.22
N SER A 37 8.08 16.78 0.96
CA SER A 37 7.83 15.78 -0.08
C SER A 37 7.43 14.41 0.50
N PHE A 38 6.56 14.39 1.52
CA PHE A 38 6.17 13.13 2.14
C PHE A 38 5.42 12.23 1.16
N GLN A 39 5.84 10.97 1.06
CA GLN A 39 5.11 9.91 0.39
C GLN A 39 4.92 8.75 1.35
N GLY A 40 3.67 8.31 1.51
CA GLY A 40 3.32 7.15 2.29
C GLY A 40 3.99 5.90 1.74
N SER A 41 4.32 4.99 2.65
CA SER A 41 4.96 3.73 2.29
C SER A 41 4.50 2.61 3.21
N PHE A 42 4.66 1.38 2.75
CA PHE A 42 4.44 0.18 3.54
C PHE A 42 5.70 -0.66 3.55
N GLN A 43 6.02 -1.25 4.69
CA GLN A 43 7.33 -1.86 4.93
C GLN A 43 7.17 -3.19 5.68
N LYS A 44 8.07 -4.13 5.36
CA LYS A 44 8.30 -5.32 6.18
C LYS A 44 9.65 -5.20 6.85
N LEU A 45 9.66 -5.41 8.17
CA LEU A 45 10.86 -5.38 8.99
C LEU A 45 11.22 -6.78 9.49
N ASP A 46 12.50 -7.03 9.69
CA ASP A 46 12.97 -8.19 10.46
C ASP A 46 12.51 -8.07 11.91
N LEU A 47 11.93 -9.14 12.45
CA LEU A 47 11.35 -9.12 13.80
C LEU A 47 12.40 -9.00 14.93
N ARG A 48 13.66 -9.34 14.66
CA ARG A 48 14.74 -9.36 15.66
C ARG A 48 15.58 -8.10 15.59
N THR A 49 15.91 -7.63 14.39
CA THR A 49 16.82 -6.51 14.18
C THR A 49 16.07 -5.20 13.91
N GLY A 50 14.83 -5.27 13.42
CA GLY A 50 14.08 -4.11 12.95
C GLY A 50 14.55 -3.58 11.59
N GLU A 51 15.46 -4.29 10.92
CA GLU A 51 15.94 -3.90 9.58
C GLU A 51 14.81 -3.96 8.56
N VAL A 52 14.78 -3.00 7.64
CA VAL A 52 13.81 -2.98 6.53
C VAL A 52 14.19 -4.08 5.53
N LEU A 53 13.36 -5.11 5.44
CA LEU A 53 13.51 -6.19 4.46
C LEU A 53 13.03 -5.75 3.08
N TRP A 54 11.91 -5.02 3.04
CA TRP A 54 11.44 -4.31 1.86
C TRP A 54 10.60 -3.10 2.24
N ARG A 55 10.50 -2.16 1.31
CA ARG A 55 9.71 -0.94 1.40
C ARG A 55 9.08 -0.65 0.04
N THR A 56 7.79 -0.33 0.06
CA THR A 56 7.03 0.02 -1.14
C THR A 56 6.46 1.42 -0.97
N SER A 57 6.81 2.33 -1.87
CA SER A 57 6.20 3.67 -1.92
C SER A 57 4.82 3.59 -2.54
N MET A 58 3.85 4.30 -1.98
CA MET A 58 2.47 4.34 -2.51
C MET A 58 2.32 5.36 -3.65
N LEU A 59 3.36 6.17 -3.87
CA LEU A 59 3.44 7.16 -4.92
C LEU A 59 4.75 6.99 -5.70
N PRO A 60 4.77 7.27 -7.02
CA PRO A 60 6.00 7.21 -7.79
C PRO A 60 6.98 8.28 -7.31
N GLU A 61 8.25 7.89 -7.17
CA GLU A 61 9.31 8.80 -6.77
C GLU A 61 9.50 9.92 -7.80
N GLY A 62 9.78 11.13 -7.33
CA GLY A 62 10.02 12.29 -8.22
C GLY A 62 8.79 12.77 -9.00
N SER A 63 7.61 12.23 -8.75
CA SER A 63 6.38 12.58 -9.47
C SER A 63 5.75 13.92 -9.05
N GLY A 64 6.19 14.51 -7.94
CA GLY A 64 5.60 15.72 -7.36
C GLY A 64 4.33 15.47 -6.54
N PHE A 65 3.86 14.22 -6.45
CA PHE A 65 2.78 13.83 -5.55
C PHE A 65 3.29 13.65 -4.12
N THR A 66 2.47 14.07 -3.16
CA THR A 66 2.69 13.86 -1.73
C THR A 66 1.45 13.33 -1.05
N GLY A 67 1.60 12.71 0.13
CA GLY A 67 0.51 12.06 0.86
C GLY A 67 0.49 10.55 0.63
N ALA A 68 -0.70 9.99 0.38
CA ALA A 68 -0.98 8.55 0.32
C ALA A 68 -0.51 7.79 1.59
N ALA A 69 -0.68 8.43 2.75
CA ALA A 69 -0.25 7.90 4.03
C ALA A 69 -0.88 6.52 4.33
N VAL A 70 -0.10 5.63 4.95
CA VAL A 70 -0.61 4.35 5.45
C VAL A 70 -0.57 4.38 6.97
N TRP A 71 -1.72 4.65 7.58
CA TRP A 71 -1.85 4.76 9.04
C TRP A 71 -1.99 3.41 9.73
N GLY A 72 -2.36 2.36 8.99
CA GLY A 72 -2.55 1.01 9.52
C GLY A 72 -1.24 0.23 9.67
N SER A 73 -1.12 -0.53 10.76
CA SER A 73 0.03 -1.40 11.05
C SER A 73 -0.35 -2.88 11.23
N SER A 74 -1.60 -3.26 10.95
CA SER A 74 -2.11 -4.63 11.13
C SER A 74 -2.92 -5.06 9.90
N PRO A 75 -2.28 -5.27 8.74
CA PRO A 75 -2.98 -5.61 7.52
C PRO A 75 -3.54 -7.05 7.54
N PRO A 76 -4.63 -7.34 6.84
CA PRO A 76 -5.01 -8.71 6.48
C PRO A 76 -3.93 -9.37 5.61
N ILE A 77 -3.60 -10.64 5.89
CA ILE A 77 -2.62 -11.44 5.15
C ILE A 77 -3.28 -12.71 4.61
N GLU A 78 -3.30 -12.88 3.29
CA GLU A 78 -3.75 -14.10 2.62
C GLU A 78 -2.54 -15.01 2.30
N LYS A 79 -2.36 -16.04 3.12
CA LYS A 79 -1.21 -16.95 3.03
C LYS A 79 -1.09 -17.68 1.70
N ARG A 80 -2.23 -18.16 1.16
CA ARG A 80 -2.26 -19.01 -0.04
C ARG A 80 -1.82 -18.28 -1.31
N ARG A 81 -2.20 -17.01 -1.45
CA ARG A 81 -1.80 -16.16 -2.57
C ARG A 81 -0.59 -15.28 -2.27
N ARG A 82 -0.12 -15.31 -1.01
CA ARG A 82 0.98 -14.48 -0.50
C ARG A 82 0.69 -12.99 -0.68
N LEU A 83 -0.52 -12.56 -0.33
CA LEU A 83 -0.94 -11.16 -0.46
C LEU A 83 -1.15 -10.49 0.89
N ILE A 84 -0.75 -9.23 0.96
CA ILE A 84 -1.04 -8.29 2.05
C ILE A 84 -2.00 -7.24 1.50
N TYR A 85 -3.04 -6.92 2.26
CA TYR A 85 -4.01 -5.89 1.87
C TYR A 85 -3.88 -4.66 2.78
N ILE A 86 -3.70 -3.49 2.18
CA ILE A 86 -3.63 -2.22 2.90
C ILE A 86 -4.60 -1.20 2.29
N ALA A 87 -4.86 -0.14 3.05
CA ALA A 87 -5.53 1.06 2.57
C ALA A 87 -4.58 2.24 2.67
N THR A 88 -4.65 3.14 1.69
CA THR A 88 -3.91 4.39 1.65
C THR A 88 -4.86 5.56 1.87
N GLY A 89 -4.35 6.63 2.46
CA GLY A 89 -5.07 7.90 2.58
C GLY A 89 -4.98 8.76 1.32
N ASN A 90 -5.40 10.00 1.50
CA ASN A 90 -5.49 11.05 0.51
C ASN A 90 -4.12 11.57 0.04
N LEU A 91 -4.13 12.32 -1.05
CA LEU A 91 -2.98 13.13 -1.45
C LEU A 91 -2.97 14.42 -0.63
N TYR A 92 -1.76 14.89 -0.31
CA TYR A 92 -1.59 16.22 0.30
C TYR A 92 -1.36 17.26 -0.80
N THR A 93 -0.63 16.89 -1.85
CA THR A 93 -0.44 17.70 -3.06
C THR A 93 -0.40 16.82 -4.31
N ALA A 94 -0.82 17.37 -5.43
CA ALA A 94 -0.65 16.78 -6.75
C ALA A 94 -0.02 17.80 -7.73
N PRO A 95 0.67 17.36 -8.80
CA PRO A 95 1.08 18.25 -9.88
C PRO A 95 -0.12 19.00 -10.45
N ARG A 96 0.10 20.28 -10.77
CA ARG A 96 -0.96 21.19 -11.24
C ARG A 96 -1.68 20.66 -12.48
N GLU A 97 -0.95 20.04 -13.39
CA GLU A 97 -1.50 19.46 -14.62
C GLU A 97 -2.48 18.32 -14.33
N VAL A 98 -2.26 17.59 -13.24
CA VAL A 98 -3.14 16.50 -12.78
C VAL A 98 -4.38 17.07 -12.10
N GLU A 99 -4.22 18.09 -11.25
CA GLU A 99 -5.36 18.82 -10.65
C GLU A 99 -6.27 19.41 -11.75
N GLU A 100 -5.69 20.04 -12.77
CA GLU A 100 -6.44 20.61 -13.90
C GLU A 100 -7.13 19.53 -14.75
N CYS A 101 -6.48 18.39 -14.98
CA CYS A 101 -7.05 17.26 -15.71
C CYS A 101 -8.24 16.63 -14.97
N GLU A 102 -8.10 16.40 -13.66
CA GLU A 102 -9.17 15.81 -12.85
C GLU A 102 -10.35 16.79 -12.67
N ALA A 103 -10.07 18.10 -12.52
CA ALA A 103 -11.11 19.13 -12.51
C ALA A 103 -11.90 19.19 -13.84
N ALA A 104 -11.23 19.02 -14.98
CA ALA A 104 -11.90 18.90 -16.27
C ALA A 104 -12.73 17.61 -16.37
N ARG A 105 -12.24 16.50 -15.80
CA ARG A 105 -12.95 15.20 -15.74
C ARG A 105 -14.14 15.17 -14.81
N ALA A 106 -14.20 16.00 -13.77
CA ALA A 106 -15.38 16.12 -12.90
C ALA A 106 -16.67 16.45 -13.67
N THR A 107 -16.54 17.02 -14.88
CA THR A 107 -17.67 17.27 -15.80
C THR A 107 -18.08 16.06 -16.66
N ASN A 108 -17.31 14.97 -16.63
CA ASN A 108 -17.48 13.79 -17.48
C ASN A 108 -17.22 12.50 -16.67
N THR A 109 -18.29 11.88 -16.17
CA THR A 109 -18.29 10.77 -15.19
C THR A 109 -17.71 9.43 -15.67
N THR A 110 -17.05 9.40 -16.83
CA THR A 110 -16.60 8.15 -17.48
C THR A 110 -15.10 7.87 -17.36
N GLY A 111 -14.34 8.68 -16.61
CA GLY A 111 -12.88 8.71 -16.69
C GLY A 111 -12.11 8.28 -15.44
N ARG A 112 -12.47 7.20 -14.73
CA ARG A 112 -11.53 6.61 -13.75
C ARG A 112 -10.52 5.74 -14.52
N ASN A 113 -9.27 6.19 -14.61
CA ASN A 113 -8.21 5.38 -15.22
C ASN A 113 -7.86 4.24 -14.26
N PRO A 114 -8.07 2.96 -14.62
CA PRO A 114 -7.65 1.83 -13.78
C PRO A 114 -6.12 1.73 -13.65
N ASP A 115 -5.38 2.37 -14.56
CA ASP A 115 -3.92 2.40 -14.58
C ASP A 115 -3.34 3.68 -13.92
N ASP A 116 -4.07 4.27 -12.98
CA ASP A 116 -3.58 5.46 -12.27
C ASP A 116 -2.38 5.07 -11.38
N PRO A 117 -1.16 5.60 -11.64
CA PRO A 117 0.05 5.16 -10.94
C PRO A 117 0.15 5.72 -9.50
N PHE A 118 -0.85 6.50 -9.06
CA PHE A 118 -0.89 7.15 -7.76
C PHE A 118 -1.93 6.46 -6.88
N HIS A 119 -1.49 5.70 -5.89
CA HIS A 119 -2.35 4.86 -5.07
C HIS A 119 -2.88 5.59 -3.83
N HIS A 120 -3.55 6.73 -4.02
CA HIS A 120 -4.27 7.42 -2.94
C HIS A 120 -5.71 6.90 -2.84
N GLU A 121 -6.32 7.00 -1.66
CA GLU A 121 -7.69 6.52 -1.41
C GLU A 121 -7.95 5.11 -1.99
N SER A 122 -6.95 4.23 -1.86
CA SER A 122 -6.88 2.96 -2.58
C SER A 122 -6.83 1.78 -1.62
N VAL A 123 -7.44 0.67 -2.04
CA VAL A 123 -7.08 -0.66 -1.53
C VAL A 123 -5.94 -1.20 -2.38
N VAL A 124 -4.85 -1.58 -1.73
CA VAL A 124 -3.64 -2.08 -2.42
C VAL A 124 -3.34 -3.49 -1.95
N ALA A 125 -3.08 -4.39 -2.90
CA ALA A 125 -2.55 -5.72 -2.62
C ALA A 125 -1.06 -5.77 -2.95
N LEU A 126 -0.27 -6.17 -1.96
CA LEU A 126 1.19 -6.30 -2.05
C LEU A 126 1.58 -7.78 -1.94
N ASP A 127 2.58 -8.19 -2.70
CA ASP A 127 3.22 -9.49 -2.51
C ASP A 127 3.94 -9.55 -1.15
N LEU A 128 3.75 -10.64 -0.41
CA LEU A 128 4.18 -10.82 0.96
C LEU A 128 5.71 -10.89 1.13
N ASP A 129 6.43 -11.30 0.09
CA ASP A 129 7.88 -11.49 0.13
C ASP A 129 8.66 -10.33 -0.43
N SER A 130 8.22 -9.79 -1.56
CA SER A 130 8.89 -8.71 -2.29
C SER A 130 8.37 -7.32 -1.94
N GLY A 131 7.12 -7.21 -1.47
CA GLY A 131 6.43 -5.93 -1.33
C GLY A 131 5.95 -5.35 -2.66
N GLU A 132 6.08 -6.06 -3.79
CA GLU A 132 5.59 -5.57 -5.08
C GLU A 132 4.07 -5.38 -5.08
N ILE A 133 3.59 -4.29 -5.70
CA ILE A 133 2.16 -4.05 -5.86
C ILE A 133 1.62 -5.02 -6.92
N CYS A 134 0.77 -5.95 -6.50
CA CYS A 134 0.11 -6.89 -7.41
C CYS A 134 -1.09 -6.24 -8.11
N TRP A 135 -1.86 -5.44 -7.36
CA TRP A 135 -2.96 -4.63 -7.90
C TRP A 135 -3.32 -3.52 -6.92
N ALA A 136 -3.94 -2.46 -7.43
CA ALA A 136 -4.53 -1.39 -6.63
C ALA A 136 -5.92 -1.04 -7.17
N ALA A 137 -6.83 -0.69 -6.26
CA ALA A 137 -8.17 -0.23 -6.59
C ALA A 137 -8.43 1.08 -5.86
N ARG A 138 -8.37 2.19 -6.61
CA ARG A 138 -8.74 3.52 -6.13
C ARG A 138 -10.24 3.60 -5.91
N LEU A 139 -10.66 4.00 -4.71
CA LEU A 139 -12.05 4.09 -4.29
C LEU A 139 -12.59 5.52 -4.36
N GLY A 140 -11.75 6.54 -4.18
CA GLY A 140 -12.12 7.97 -4.21
C GLY A 140 -11.85 8.73 -5.52
N GLU A 141 -12.39 9.95 -5.62
CA GLU A 141 -11.99 10.98 -6.60
C GLU A 141 -10.64 11.60 -6.22
N LEU A 142 -10.17 12.65 -6.90
CA LEU A 142 -8.87 13.25 -6.58
C LEU A 142 -9.01 13.92 -5.22
N ASP A 143 -8.40 13.33 -4.21
CA ASP A 143 -8.58 13.77 -2.82
C ASP A 143 -7.36 14.59 -2.38
N VAL A 144 -7.40 15.87 -2.72
CA VAL A 144 -6.43 16.89 -2.30
C VAL A 144 -7.23 18.00 -1.61
N TRP A 145 -7.10 18.08 -0.29
CA TRP A 145 -7.79 19.09 0.52
C TRP A 145 -6.90 20.34 0.66
N ARG A 146 -7.41 21.52 0.27
CA ARG A 146 -6.82 22.83 0.58
C ARG A 146 -7.85 23.73 1.26
#